data_AF-A0A151A4G8-F1
#
_entry.id   AF-A0A151A4G8-F1
#
_cell.length_a   1.000
_cell.length_b   1.000
_cell.length_c   1.000
_cell.angle_alpha   90.00
_cell.angle_beta   90.00
_cell.angle_gamma   90.00
#
_symmetry.space_group_name_H-M   'P 1'
#
loop_
_entity.id
_entity.type
_entity.pdbx_description
1 polymer ?
#
loop_
_entity_poly.entity_id
_entity_poly.type
_entity_poly.pdbx_seq_one_letter_code
_entity_poly.pdbx_strand_id
1 'polypeptide(L)'
;MFISNHKNNDKYENEVNNLDELEQELLDEGVLDSEFFEELNGNLDIDFKNNENLSTGTTPRQTYSTILKVFFDDYVELSSCRDRFSAMIDIGIFDEESFEIIFNIKWQAEHTLKMYKNLMQNRFEDSKLLDNQCKNIDYRIRKSLELEINALNKFEVGIKENNQELAQAGLDENEKALNIISPILEDIQEIMINAFYE
;
A
#
# COMPACT_ATOMS: atom_id res chain seq x y z
N MET A 1 52.20 -13.35 -2.47
CA MET A 1 51.56 -12.18 -3.12
C MET A 1 50.54 -12.73 -4.10
N PHE A 2 49.23 -12.55 -4.01
CA PHE A 2 48.38 -11.83 -3.06
C PHE A 2 47.18 -12.72 -2.72
N ILE A 3 46.71 -12.58 -1.49
CA ILE A 3 45.62 -13.33 -0.86
C ILE A 3 44.29 -12.89 -1.46
N SER A 4 43.46 -13.86 -1.82
CA SER A 4 42.06 -13.70 -2.19
C SER A 4 41.27 -13.10 -1.02
N ASN A 5 40.83 -11.85 -1.16
CA ASN A 5 39.86 -11.22 -0.29
C ASN A 5 38.78 -10.58 -1.16
N HIS A 6 37.69 -11.31 -1.40
CA HIS A 6 36.38 -10.69 -1.38
C HIS A 6 35.42 -11.63 -0.68
N LYS A 7 35.08 -11.21 0.55
CA LYS A 7 34.08 -11.81 1.41
C LYS A 7 32.74 -11.79 0.70
N ASN A 8 32.08 -12.94 0.67
CA ASN A 8 30.62 -13.02 0.72
C ASN A 8 30.15 -12.10 1.86
N ASN A 9 29.35 -11.10 1.52
CA ASN A 9 28.42 -10.50 2.47
C ASN A 9 27.02 -10.80 1.94
N ASP A 10 26.53 -11.96 2.35
CA ASP A 10 25.10 -12.18 2.51
C ASP A 10 24.55 -11.10 3.45
N LYS A 11 23.56 -10.35 2.97
CA LYS A 11 22.42 -9.87 3.76
C LYS A 11 21.37 -9.30 2.81
N TYR A 12 20.57 -10.19 2.23
CA TYR A 12 19.17 -9.85 1.94
C TYR A 12 18.33 -10.20 3.17
N GLU A 13 18.66 -9.57 4.30
CA GLU A 13 17.67 -9.32 5.35
C GLU A 13 17.14 -7.92 5.07
N ASN A 14 16.16 -7.84 4.19
CA ASN A 14 15.17 -6.77 4.28
C ASN A 14 13.86 -7.47 4.65
N GLU A 15 13.75 -7.89 5.91
CA GLU A 15 12.46 -7.73 6.57
C GLU A 15 12.20 -6.23 6.53
N VAL A 16 11.32 -5.78 5.63
CA VAL A 16 10.86 -4.40 5.60
C VAL A 16 9.96 -4.20 6.81
N ASN A 17 10.60 -4.03 7.96
CA ASN A 17 10.04 -3.56 9.23
C ASN A 17 10.50 -2.13 9.50
N ASN A 18 10.66 -1.32 8.46
CA ASN A 18 10.70 0.12 8.63
C ASN A 18 9.27 0.61 8.50
N LEU A 19 8.54 0.57 9.62
CA LEU A 19 7.37 1.42 9.82
C LEU A 19 7.80 2.83 9.44
N ASP A 20 7.02 3.52 8.61
CA ASP A 20 7.37 4.92 8.35
C ASP A 20 7.16 5.76 9.61
N GLU A 21 7.79 6.95 9.66
CA GLU A 21 7.80 7.81 10.84
C GLU A 21 6.38 8.09 11.36
N LEU A 22 5.40 8.16 10.45
CA LEU A 22 3.98 8.29 10.77
C LEU A 22 3.41 7.00 11.40
N GLU A 23 3.67 5.81 10.85
CA GLU A 23 3.23 4.54 11.44
C GLU A 23 3.81 4.29 12.82
N GLN A 24 5.10 4.61 12.98
CA GLN A 24 5.80 4.39 14.24
C GLN A 24 5.28 5.33 15.32
N GLU A 25 4.96 6.58 14.97
CA GLU A 25 4.36 7.53 15.90
C GLU A 25 2.90 7.17 16.24
N LEU A 26 2.11 6.65 15.29
CA LEU A 26 0.76 6.15 15.56
C LEU A 26 0.75 4.89 16.45
N LEU A 27 1.74 4.02 16.30
CA LEU A 27 1.99 2.90 17.20
C LEU A 27 2.36 3.38 18.61
N ASP A 28 3.29 4.34 18.71
CA ASP A 28 3.76 4.89 19.99
C ASP A 28 2.66 5.65 20.74
N GLU A 29 1.73 6.29 20.03
CA GLU A 29 0.55 6.94 20.60
C GLU A 29 -0.57 5.95 20.99
N GLY A 30 -0.39 4.64 20.75
CA GLY A 30 -1.39 3.60 21.05
C GLY A 30 -2.63 3.69 20.15
N VAL A 31 -2.48 4.31 18.98
CA VAL A 31 -3.54 4.47 17.98
C VAL A 31 -3.63 3.25 17.06
N LEU A 32 -2.49 2.63 16.77
CA LEU A 32 -2.37 1.30 16.19
C LEU A 32 -1.79 0.38 17.28
N ASP A 33 -2.34 -0.82 17.47
CA ASP A 33 -1.84 -1.78 18.45
C ASP A 33 -1.52 -3.13 17.80
N SER A 34 -0.88 -4.05 18.55
CA SER A 34 -0.54 -5.38 18.03
C SER A 34 -1.76 -6.17 17.57
N GLU A 35 -2.93 -5.92 18.16
CA GLU A 35 -4.19 -6.56 17.82
C GLU A 35 -4.67 -6.08 16.45
N PHE A 36 -4.56 -4.79 16.13
CA PHE A 36 -4.78 -4.22 14.79
C PHE A 36 -3.94 -4.92 13.71
N PHE A 37 -2.66 -5.18 13.96
CA PHE A 37 -1.78 -5.88 13.00
C PHE A 37 -2.09 -7.37 12.87
N GLU A 38 -2.57 -8.03 13.93
CA GLU A 38 -3.01 -9.43 13.89
C GLU A 38 -4.36 -9.58 13.19
N GLU A 39 -5.31 -8.67 13.43
CA GLU A 39 -6.62 -8.63 12.77
C GLU A 39 -6.53 -8.36 11.26
N LEU A 40 -5.52 -7.60 10.81
CA LEU A 40 -5.23 -7.38 9.38
C LEU A 40 -4.78 -8.64 8.62
N ASN A 41 -4.25 -9.66 9.31
CA ASN A 41 -3.88 -10.95 8.72
C ASN A 41 -5.05 -11.95 8.70
N GLY A 42 -6.17 -11.61 9.34
CA GLY A 42 -7.43 -12.35 9.30
C GLY A 42 -8.50 -11.61 8.51
N ASN A 43 -9.46 -12.33 7.94
CA ASN A 43 -10.71 -11.70 7.50
C ASN A 43 -11.43 -11.20 8.76
N LEU A 44 -11.52 -9.89 8.95
CA LEU A 44 -12.32 -9.32 10.03
C LEU A 44 -13.11 -8.08 9.60
N ASP A 45 -14.42 -8.24 9.70
CA ASP A 45 -15.43 -7.20 9.89
C ASP A 45 -15.12 -6.46 11.18
N ILE A 46 -14.85 -5.17 11.08
CA ILE A 46 -14.54 -4.31 12.21
C ILE A 46 -15.63 -3.25 12.29
N ASP A 47 -16.44 -3.31 13.35
CA ASP A 47 -17.60 -2.44 13.57
C ASP A 47 -17.23 -1.34 14.58
N PHE A 48 -17.12 -0.07 14.15
CA PHE A 48 -16.71 1.02 15.04
C PHE A 48 -17.58 2.28 14.99
N LYS A 49 -17.86 2.80 16.20
CA LYS A 49 -18.70 3.97 16.48
C LYS A 49 -17.92 5.28 16.37
N ASN A 50 -18.56 6.26 15.73
CA ASN A 50 -18.08 7.63 15.55
C ASN A 50 -18.01 8.41 16.88
N ASN A 51 -16.96 9.22 17.02
CA ASN A 51 -16.87 10.30 18.02
C ASN A 51 -16.87 11.65 17.29
N GLU A 52 -17.94 12.42 17.50
CA GLU A 52 -18.07 13.78 16.98
C GLU A 52 -17.30 14.79 17.84
N ASN A 53 -16.59 15.72 17.21
CA ASN A 53 -16.48 17.09 17.70
C ASN A 53 -16.17 18.07 16.56
N LEU A 54 -17.07 19.04 16.38
CA LEU A 54 -17.01 20.10 15.37
C LEU A 54 -16.08 21.26 15.77
N SER A 55 -15.43 21.86 14.76
CA SER A 55 -15.18 23.31 14.73
C SER A 55 -15.09 23.85 13.29
N THR A 56 -15.27 25.17 13.14
CA THR A 56 -15.41 25.93 11.90
C THR A 56 -14.14 25.96 11.06
N GLY A 57 -14.08 25.08 10.07
CA GLY A 57 -13.03 24.86 9.06
C GLY A 57 -13.39 23.59 8.26
N THR A 58 -12.63 23.21 7.22
CA THR A 58 -12.75 21.84 6.71
C THR A 58 -12.32 20.87 7.81
N THR A 59 -13.17 19.91 8.17
CA THR A 59 -12.84 18.94 9.22
C THR A 59 -11.67 18.04 8.78
N PRO A 60 -10.93 17.41 9.71
CA PRO A 60 -9.90 16.43 9.34
C PRO A 60 -10.43 15.32 8.39
N ARG A 61 -11.66 14.84 8.62
CA ARG A 61 -12.35 13.87 7.75
C ARG A 61 -12.65 14.42 6.36
N GLN A 62 -13.03 15.70 6.24
CA GLN A 62 -13.22 16.37 4.93
C GLN A 62 -11.90 16.55 4.17
N THR A 63 -10.84 16.92 4.88
CA THR A 63 -9.49 17.00 4.30
C THR A 63 -9.04 15.61 3.82
N TYR A 64 -9.23 14.59 4.66
CA TYR A 64 -8.87 13.22 4.32
C TYR A 64 -9.69 12.65 3.16
N SER A 65 -10.99 12.93 3.10
CA SER A 65 -11.85 12.62 1.95
C SER A 65 -11.30 13.18 0.63
N THR A 66 -10.73 14.40 0.67
CA THR A 66 -10.08 14.99 -0.52
C THR A 66 -8.81 14.23 -0.91
N ILE A 67 -8.01 13.79 0.07
CA ILE A 67 -6.81 12.96 -0.16
C ILE A 67 -7.22 11.61 -0.75
N LEU A 68 -8.23 10.97 -0.17
CA LEU A 68 -8.79 9.71 -0.66
C LEU A 68 -9.31 9.83 -2.09
N LYS A 69 -9.88 10.98 -2.46
CA LYS A 69 -10.33 11.22 -3.84
C LYS A 69 -9.17 11.22 -4.83
N VAL A 70 -8.08 11.93 -4.52
CA VAL A 70 -6.87 11.94 -5.36
C VAL A 70 -6.27 10.54 -5.44
N PHE A 71 -6.18 9.84 -4.32
CA PHE A 71 -5.74 8.45 -4.28
C PHE A 71 -6.60 7.53 -5.16
N PHE A 72 -7.93 7.64 -5.07
CA PHE A 72 -8.84 6.76 -5.79
C PHE A 72 -8.74 6.96 -7.31
N ASP A 73 -8.53 8.21 -7.76
CA ASP A 73 -8.31 8.51 -9.18
C ASP A 73 -7.01 7.86 -9.70
N ASP A 74 -5.91 7.95 -8.94
CA ASP A 74 -4.64 7.28 -9.27
C ASP A 74 -4.74 5.74 -9.19
N TYR A 75 -5.53 5.23 -8.25
CA TYR A 75 -5.76 3.80 -8.04
C TYR A 75 -6.56 3.17 -9.18
N VAL A 76 -7.52 3.89 -9.77
CA VAL A 76 -8.26 3.42 -10.95
C VAL A 76 -7.32 3.21 -12.14
N GLU A 77 -6.39 4.13 -12.36
CA GLU A 77 -5.37 3.96 -13.41
C GLU A 77 -4.45 2.76 -13.12
N LEU A 78 -4.05 2.59 -11.85
CA LEU A 78 -3.29 1.42 -11.41
C LEU A 78 -4.05 0.11 -11.66
N SER A 79 -5.36 0.08 -11.39
CA SER A 79 -6.21 -1.10 -11.63
C SER A 79 -6.25 -1.48 -13.11
N SER A 80 -6.34 -0.51 -14.02
CA SER A 80 -6.27 -0.76 -15.46
C SER A 80 -4.95 -1.43 -15.88
N CYS A 81 -3.84 -0.98 -15.30
CA CYS A 81 -2.54 -1.58 -15.55
C CYS A 81 -2.47 -3.02 -14.97
N ARG A 82 -3.03 -3.26 -13.78
CA ARG A 82 -3.08 -4.60 -13.16
C ARG A 82 -3.85 -5.61 -14.01
N ASP A 83 -4.96 -5.22 -14.63
CA ASP A 83 -5.74 -6.12 -15.49
C ASP A 83 -4.88 -6.67 -16.66
N ARG A 84 -4.01 -5.82 -17.22
CA ARG A 84 -3.06 -6.23 -18.27
C ARG A 84 -2.01 -7.20 -17.73
N PHE A 85 -1.54 -6.99 -16.51
CA PHE A 85 -0.58 -7.90 -15.88
C PHE A 85 -1.21 -9.24 -15.52
N SER A 86 -2.42 -9.28 -14.97
CA SER A 86 -3.14 -10.53 -14.74
C SER A 86 -3.30 -11.33 -16.03
N ALA A 87 -3.70 -10.68 -17.14
CA ALA A 87 -3.79 -11.34 -18.44
C ALA A 87 -2.43 -11.88 -18.93
N MET A 88 -1.34 -11.13 -18.71
CA MET A 88 0.01 -11.56 -19.05
C MET A 88 0.45 -12.78 -18.22
N ILE A 89 0.17 -12.80 -16.91
CA ILE A 89 0.45 -13.94 -16.04
C ILE A 89 -0.32 -15.18 -16.49
N ASP A 90 -1.59 -15.04 -16.83
CA ASP A 90 -2.44 -16.15 -17.30
C ASP A 90 -1.92 -16.78 -18.60
N ILE A 91 -1.35 -15.98 -19.50
CA ILE A 91 -0.72 -16.45 -20.75
C ILE A 91 0.61 -17.18 -20.47
N GLY A 92 1.37 -16.72 -19.47
CA GLY A 92 2.62 -17.34 -19.05
C GLY A 92 3.78 -17.21 -20.05
N ILE A 93 3.71 -16.25 -20.96
CA ILE A 93 4.77 -15.92 -21.93
C ILE A 93 5.32 -14.54 -21.57
N PHE A 94 6.64 -14.46 -21.36
CA PHE A 94 7.32 -13.23 -20.96
C PHE A 94 8.28 -12.76 -22.05
N ASP A 95 7.93 -11.64 -22.68
CA ASP A 95 8.69 -10.95 -23.71
C ASP A 95 8.91 -9.47 -23.34
N GLU A 96 9.39 -8.66 -24.28
CA GLU A 96 9.68 -7.24 -24.04
C GLU A 96 8.43 -6.45 -23.60
N GLU A 97 7.26 -6.71 -24.21
CA GLU A 97 6.00 -6.06 -23.85
C GLU A 97 5.58 -6.42 -22.41
N SER A 98 5.84 -7.66 -22.00
CA SER A 98 5.59 -8.14 -20.64
C SER A 98 6.35 -7.31 -19.59
N PHE A 99 7.62 -6.98 -19.86
CA PHE A 99 8.43 -6.15 -18.97
C PHE A 99 7.99 -4.67 -18.97
N GLU A 100 7.47 -4.17 -20.08
CA GLU A 100 6.87 -2.83 -20.14
C GLU A 100 5.62 -2.76 -19.25
N ILE A 101 4.78 -3.80 -19.26
CA ILE A 101 3.60 -3.90 -18.38
C ILE A 101 4.03 -3.88 -16.89
N ILE A 102 5.01 -4.70 -16.51
CA ILE A 102 5.54 -4.75 -15.13
C ILE A 102 6.07 -3.38 -14.71
N PHE A 103 6.87 -2.74 -15.58
CA PHE A 103 7.42 -1.42 -15.33
C PHE A 103 6.32 -0.37 -15.12
N ASN A 104 5.29 -0.35 -15.98
CA ASN A 104 4.19 0.62 -15.89
C ASN A 104 3.41 0.49 -14.59
N ILE A 105 3.09 -0.74 -14.16
CA ILE A 105 2.36 -0.96 -12.89
C ILE A 105 3.22 -0.50 -11.72
N LYS A 106 4.49 -0.90 -11.70
CA LYS A 106 5.41 -0.52 -10.64
C LYS A 106 5.54 1.00 -10.55
N TRP A 107 5.71 1.68 -11.69
CA TRP A 107 5.76 3.14 -11.74
C TRP A 107 4.47 3.78 -11.21
N GLN A 108 3.30 3.26 -11.61
CA GLN A 108 2.02 3.76 -11.15
C GLN A 108 1.82 3.53 -9.63
N ALA A 109 2.22 2.37 -9.10
CA ALA A 109 2.17 2.07 -7.68
C ALA A 109 3.11 2.97 -6.87
N GLU A 110 4.36 3.16 -7.34
CA GLU A 110 5.33 4.08 -6.74
C GLU A 110 4.83 5.53 -6.75
N HIS A 111 4.27 5.98 -7.87
CA HIS A 111 3.70 7.31 -8.01
C HIS A 111 2.52 7.53 -7.06
N THR A 112 1.56 6.59 -7.04
CA THR A 112 0.37 6.64 -6.19
C THR A 112 0.77 6.70 -4.71
N LEU A 113 1.70 5.83 -4.28
CA LEU A 113 2.19 5.82 -2.90
C LEU A 113 2.87 7.13 -2.53
N LYS A 114 3.74 7.63 -3.40
CA LYS A 114 4.46 8.88 -3.18
C LYS A 114 3.51 10.07 -3.08
N MET A 115 2.54 10.17 -3.99
CA MET A 115 1.53 11.23 -3.97
C MET A 115 0.71 11.17 -2.69
N TYR A 116 0.22 9.98 -2.33
CA TYR A 116 -0.56 9.76 -1.13
C TYR A 116 0.22 10.15 0.15
N LYS A 117 1.45 9.65 0.31
CA LYS A 117 2.31 10.00 1.46
C LYS A 117 2.59 11.50 1.53
N ASN A 118 2.87 12.16 0.42
CA ASN A 118 3.09 13.62 0.39
C ASN A 118 1.85 14.40 0.85
N LEU A 119 0.66 13.97 0.43
CA LEU A 119 -0.60 14.61 0.84
C LEU A 119 -0.86 14.43 2.34
N MET A 120 -0.60 13.24 2.88
CA MET A 120 -0.73 12.94 4.30
C MET A 120 0.30 13.68 5.16
N GLN A 121 1.58 13.71 4.76
CA GLN A 121 2.64 14.41 5.50
C GLN A 121 2.39 15.92 5.61
N ASN A 122 1.89 16.55 4.54
CA ASN A 122 1.52 17.97 4.57
C ASN A 122 0.33 18.28 5.51
N ARG A 123 -0.32 17.24 6.04
CA ARG A 123 -1.53 17.27 6.87
C ARG A 123 -1.37 16.42 8.13
N PHE A 124 -0.14 16.22 8.61
CA PHE A 124 0.20 15.32 9.70
C PHE A 124 -0.60 15.56 11.00
N GLU A 125 -0.83 16.82 11.37
CA GLU A 125 -1.66 17.13 12.56
C GLU A 125 -3.13 16.77 12.36
N ASP A 126 -3.66 16.93 11.14
CA ASP A 126 -5.03 16.55 10.81
C ASP A 126 -5.17 15.02 10.79
N SER A 127 -4.13 14.28 10.39
CA SER A 127 -4.17 12.80 10.35
C SER A 127 -4.25 12.17 11.74
N LYS A 128 -3.65 12.79 12.77
CA LYS A 128 -3.81 12.34 14.18
C LYS A 128 -5.25 12.42 14.67
N LEU A 129 -6.01 13.39 14.16
CA LEU A 129 -7.41 13.64 14.52
C LEU A 129 -8.41 12.75 13.76
N LEU A 130 -7.92 11.88 12.87
CA LEU A 130 -8.77 10.93 12.16
C LEU A 130 -9.35 9.87 13.12
N ASP A 131 -10.57 9.44 12.82
CA ASP A 131 -11.18 8.28 13.47
C ASP A 131 -10.48 6.97 13.06
N ASN A 132 -10.81 5.89 13.77
CA ASN A 132 -10.17 4.60 13.57
C ASN A 132 -10.42 4.03 12.17
N GLN A 133 -11.59 4.31 11.56
CA GLN A 133 -11.90 3.88 10.21
C GLN A 133 -10.94 4.54 9.21
N CYS A 134 -10.78 5.87 9.27
CA CYS A 134 -9.86 6.61 8.42
C CYS A 134 -8.39 6.19 8.62
N LYS A 135 -7.98 5.91 9.86
CA LYS A 135 -6.62 5.43 10.18
C LYS A 135 -6.36 4.03 9.64
N ASN A 136 -7.34 3.14 9.71
CA ASN A 136 -7.26 1.80 9.14
C ASN A 136 -7.08 1.87 7.61
N ILE A 137 -7.89 2.70 6.96
CA ILE A 137 -7.80 2.95 5.51
C ILE A 137 -6.43 3.48 5.14
N ASP A 138 -5.92 4.48 5.87
CA ASP A 138 -4.59 5.05 5.63
C ASP A 138 -3.49 3.98 5.65
N TYR A 139 -3.47 3.18 6.71
CA TYR A 139 -2.50 2.10 6.87
C TYR A 139 -2.58 1.12 5.70
N ARG A 140 -3.78 0.64 5.36
CA ARG A 140 -3.98 -0.36 4.30
C ARG A 140 -3.62 0.17 2.92
N ILE A 141 -3.89 1.45 2.63
CA ILE A 141 -3.42 2.10 1.38
C ILE A 141 -1.90 2.05 1.29
N ARG A 142 -1.21 2.53 2.33
CA ARG A 142 0.27 2.58 2.32
C ARG A 142 0.87 1.19 2.24
N LYS A 143 0.40 0.28 3.10
CA LYS A 143 0.94 -1.07 3.20
C LYS A 143 0.73 -1.90 1.94
N SER A 144 -0.46 -1.82 1.33
CA SER A 144 -0.74 -2.54 0.08
C SER A 144 0.15 -2.07 -1.07
N LEU A 145 0.30 -0.77 -1.28
CA LEU A 145 1.14 -0.23 -2.34
C LEU A 145 2.62 -0.58 -2.13
N GLU A 146 3.12 -0.53 -0.88
CA GLU A 146 4.49 -0.95 -0.56
C GLU A 146 4.73 -2.43 -0.88
N LEU A 147 3.79 -3.30 -0.49
CA LEU A 147 3.87 -4.73 -0.78
C LEU A 147 3.81 -5.00 -2.28
N GLU A 148 2.93 -4.32 -3.02
CA GLU A 148 2.85 -4.45 -4.48
C GLU A 148 4.15 -4.02 -5.17
N ILE A 149 4.77 -2.90 -4.77
CA ILE A 149 6.04 -2.46 -5.34
C ILE A 149 7.14 -3.51 -5.10
N ASN A 150 7.21 -4.07 -3.89
CA ASN A 150 8.18 -5.12 -3.55
C ASN A 150 7.90 -6.43 -4.29
N ALA A 151 6.63 -6.80 -4.42
CA ALA A 151 6.16 -7.96 -5.17
C ALA A 151 6.56 -7.88 -6.64
N LEU A 152 6.31 -6.73 -7.30
CA LEU A 152 6.66 -6.49 -8.68
C LEU A 152 8.17 -6.52 -8.90
N ASN A 153 8.97 -6.01 -7.95
CA ASN A 153 10.43 -6.14 -7.98
C ASN A 153 10.89 -7.60 -7.93
N LYS A 154 10.35 -8.39 -7.01
CA LYS A 154 10.65 -9.83 -6.90
C LYS A 154 10.25 -10.57 -8.17
N PHE A 155 9.06 -10.28 -8.69
CA PHE A 155 8.57 -10.87 -9.92
C PHE A 155 9.49 -10.56 -11.11
N GLU A 156 9.81 -9.28 -11.31
CA GLU A 156 10.68 -8.82 -12.40
C GLU A 156 12.06 -9.48 -12.36
N VAL A 157 12.70 -9.50 -11.18
CA VAL A 157 14.01 -10.13 -10.98
C VAL A 157 13.92 -11.64 -11.17
N GLY A 158 12.88 -12.27 -10.63
CA GLY A 158 12.63 -13.70 -10.78
C GLY A 158 12.54 -14.15 -12.24
N ILE A 159 11.79 -13.41 -13.07
CA ILE A 159 11.71 -13.71 -14.51
C ILE A 159 13.06 -13.45 -15.21
N LYS A 160 13.73 -12.32 -14.94
CA LYS A 160 15.01 -11.97 -15.59
C LYS A 160 16.14 -12.95 -15.28
N GLU A 161 16.18 -13.48 -14.06
CA GLU A 161 17.20 -14.42 -13.60
C GLU A 161 16.79 -15.89 -13.80
N ASN A 162 15.62 -16.13 -14.40
CA ASN A 162 15.02 -17.46 -14.53
C ASN A 162 14.90 -18.20 -13.19
N ASN A 163 14.59 -17.44 -12.13
CA ASN A 163 14.35 -17.90 -10.77
C ASN A 163 12.83 -17.96 -10.51
N GLN A 164 12.26 -19.14 -10.73
CA GLN A 164 10.81 -19.38 -10.60
C GLN A 164 10.30 -19.22 -9.17
N GLU A 165 11.09 -19.60 -8.16
CA GLU A 165 10.70 -19.47 -6.76
C GLU A 165 10.56 -17.99 -6.37
N LEU A 166 11.49 -17.15 -6.83
CA LEU A 166 11.43 -15.70 -6.59
C LEU A 166 10.26 -15.05 -7.34
N ALA A 167 10.00 -15.48 -8.58
CA ALA A 167 8.85 -14.99 -9.34
C ALA A 167 7.53 -15.36 -8.65
N GLN A 168 7.37 -16.60 -8.21
CA GLN A 168 6.17 -17.04 -7.48
C GLN A 168 6.01 -16.29 -6.15
N ALA A 169 7.10 -16.09 -5.40
CA ALA A 169 7.06 -15.30 -4.18
C ALA A 169 6.62 -13.85 -4.43
N GLY A 170 6.98 -13.28 -5.59
CA GLY A 170 6.46 -11.99 -6.05
C GLY A 170 4.94 -12.02 -6.28
N LEU A 171 4.41 -13.03 -6.96
CA LEU A 171 2.97 -13.17 -7.18
C LEU A 171 2.19 -13.34 -5.86
N ASP A 172 2.68 -14.19 -4.96
CA ASP A 172 2.05 -14.45 -3.67
C ASP A 172 2.00 -13.17 -2.80
N GLU A 173 3.05 -12.35 -2.86
CA GLU A 173 3.09 -11.05 -2.16
C GLU A 173 2.18 -10.01 -2.81
N ASN A 174 2.07 -10.02 -4.14
CA ASN A 174 1.12 -9.16 -4.85
C ASN A 174 -0.33 -9.50 -4.48
N GLU A 175 -0.67 -10.78 -4.37
CA GLU A 175 -1.99 -11.21 -3.92
C GLU A 175 -2.30 -10.70 -2.50
N LYS A 176 -1.32 -10.77 -1.59
CA LYS A 176 -1.47 -10.19 -0.24
C LYS A 176 -1.71 -8.69 -0.28
N ALA A 177 -0.98 -7.96 -1.13
CA ALA A 177 -1.20 -6.52 -1.32
C ALA A 177 -2.65 -6.21 -1.75
N LEU A 178 -3.18 -6.97 -2.70
CA LEU A 178 -4.55 -6.82 -3.18
C LEU A 178 -5.60 -7.17 -2.11
N ASN A 179 -5.34 -8.21 -1.31
CA ASN A 179 -6.23 -8.61 -0.22
C ASN A 179 -6.28 -7.60 0.93
N ILE A 180 -5.22 -6.81 1.13
CA ILE A 180 -5.19 -5.74 2.12
C ILE A 180 -6.08 -4.56 1.70
N ILE A 181 -6.01 -4.17 0.42
CA ILE A 181 -6.69 -2.97 -0.08
C ILE A 181 -8.11 -3.19 -0.56
N SER A 182 -8.43 -4.36 -1.13
CA SER A 182 -9.75 -4.60 -1.72
C SER A 182 -10.91 -4.39 -0.75
N PRO A 183 -10.84 -4.83 0.52
CA PRO A 183 -11.95 -4.66 1.46
C PRO A 183 -12.29 -3.20 1.78
N ILE A 184 -11.32 -2.28 1.71
CA ILE A 184 -11.53 -0.87 2.10
C ILE A 184 -11.98 0.03 0.94
N LEU A 185 -12.09 -0.49 -0.28
CA LEU A 185 -12.49 0.34 -1.42
C LEU A 185 -13.92 0.87 -1.28
N GLU A 186 -14.81 0.08 -0.69
CA GLU A 186 -16.19 0.51 -0.39
C GLU A 186 -16.20 1.57 0.71
N ASP A 187 -15.42 1.37 1.78
CA ASP A 187 -15.29 2.35 2.88
C ASP A 187 -14.72 3.70 2.38
N ILE A 188 -13.72 3.65 1.50
CA ILE A 188 -13.16 4.85 0.87
C ILE A 188 -14.23 5.63 0.11
N GLN A 189 -15.06 4.94 -0.67
CA GLN A 189 -16.17 5.56 -1.40
C GLN A 189 -17.21 6.16 -0.45
N GLU A 190 -17.55 5.46 0.63
CA GLU A 190 -18.47 5.95 1.64
C GLU A 190 -17.96 7.26 2.28
N ILE A 191 -16.70 7.29 2.72
CA ILE A 191 -16.08 8.50 3.29
C ILE A 191 -16.08 9.64 2.28
N MET A 192 -15.74 9.36 1.01
CA MET A 192 -15.74 10.38 -0.03
C MET A 192 -17.13 11.00 -0.26
N ILE A 193 -18.18 10.17 -0.23
CA ILE A 193 -19.56 10.63 -0.43
C ILE A 193 -20.06 11.38 0.80
N ASN A 194 -19.82 10.87 2.00
CA ASN A 194 -20.48 11.34 3.22
C ASN A 194 -19.75 12.49 3.93
N ALA A 195 -18.46 12.72 3.67
CA ALA A 195 -17.65 13.69 4.43
C ALA A 195 -18.18 15.15 4.40
N PHE A 196 -19.00 15.52 3.42
CA PHE A 196 -19.57 16.87 3.30
C PHE A 196 -21.03 16.98 3.72
N TYR A 197 -21.64 15.87 4.17
CA TYR A 197 -23.03 15.81 4.63
C TYR A 197 -23.18 15.61 6.15
N GLU A 198 -22.06 15.41 6.86
CA GLU A 198 -21.94 15.46 8.33
C GLU A 198 -21.74 16.91 8.83
#